data_AF-A0A9E3JXE1-F1
#
_entry.id   AF-A0A9E3JXE1-F1
#
_cell.length_a   1.000
_cell.length_b   1.000
_cell.length_c   1.000
_cell.angle_alpha   90.00
_cell.angle_beta   90.00
_cell.angle_gamma   90.00
#
_symmetry.space_group_name_H-M   'P 1'
#
loop_
_entity.id
_entity.type
_entity.pdbx_description
1 polymer ?
#
loop_
_entity_poly.entity_id
_entity_poly.type
_entity_poly.pdbx_seq_one_letter_code
_entity_poly.pdbx_strand_id
1 'polypeptide(L)' 'MRPPALTILAALLALPAAASTPVTLDQAMANPDWIGTPVEAAWWNWDGKQVFYQQKRTGSPLRDTWSVNPA' A
#
# COMPACT_ATOMS: atom_id res chain seq x y z
N MET A 1 -29.33 -48.04 -6.39
CA MET A 1 -29.31 -46.58 -6.64
C MET A 1 -28.06 -46.02 -5.95
N ARG A 2 -26.97 -45.76 -6.69
CA ARG A 2 -25.71 -45.21 -6.13
C ARG A 2 -25.92 -43.72 -5.85
N PRO A 3 -25.65 -43.20 -4.63
CA PRO A 3 -26.00 -41.83 -4.30
C PRO A 3 -25.04 -40.85 -5.00
N PRO A 4 -25.54 -39.93 -5.85
CA PRO A 4 -24.72 -38.94 -6.57
C PRO A 4 -24.07 -37.90 -5.64
N ALA A 5 -24.47 -37.86 -4.37
CA ALA A 5 -23.94 -36.94 -3.36
C ALA A 5 -22.46 -37.18 -3.04
N LEU A 6 -21.99 -38.44 -3.08
CA LEU A 6 -20.60 -38.77 -2.75
C LEU A 6 -19.63 -38.30 -3.85
N THR A 7 -20.07 -38.30 -5.11
CA THR A 7 -19.30 -37.81 -6.26
C THR A 7 -19.14 -36.30 -6.28
N ILE A 8 -20.14 -35.55 -5.81
CA ILE A 8 -20.07 -34.08 -5.78
C ILE A 8 -19.12 -33.59 -4.69
N LEU A 9 -19.11 -34.25 -3.52
CA LEU A 9 -18.20 -33.92 -2.44
C LEU A 9 -16.73 -34.19 -2.79
N ALA A 10 -16.45 -35.28 -3.51
CA ALA A 10 -15.10 -35.61 -3.98
C ALA A 10 -14.57 -34.58 -5.00
N ALA A 11 -15.44 -34.01 -5.84
CA ALA A 11 -15.06 -32.99 -6.82
C ALA A 11 -14.70 -31.64 -6.18
N LEU A 12 -15.36 -31.26 -5.07
CA LEU A 12 -15.00 -30.02 -4.34
C LEU A 12 -13.64 -30.12 -3.62
N LEU A 13 -13.25 -31.31 -3.17
CA LEU A 13 -11.96 -31.53 -2.49
C LEU A 13 -10.77 -31.63 -3.45
N ALA A 14 -11.03 -31.82 -4.75
CA ALA A 14 -10.00 -31.93 -5.79
C ALA A 14 -9.60 -30.58 -6.41
N LEU A 15 -10.05 -29.45 -5.85
CA LEU A 15 -9.61 -28.13 -6.28
C LEU A 15 -8.09 -28.03 -6.09
N PRO A 16 -7.32 -27.76 -7.16
CA PRO A 16 -5.88 -27.60 -7.03
C PRO A 16 -5.62 -26.41 -6.10
N ALA A 17 -4.77 -26.62 -5.10
CA ALA A 17 -4.31 -25.54 -4.26
C ALA A 17 -3.60 -24.50 -5.16
N ALA A 18 -4.12 -23.27 -5.18
CA ALA A 18 -3.46 -22.18 -5.87
C ALA A 18 -2.05 -22.00 -5.27
N ALA A 19 -1.02 -22.32 -6.05
CA ALA A 19 0.34 -22.04 -5.66
C ALA A 19 0.52 -20.53 -5.53
N SER A 20 1.01 -20.05 -4.39
CA SER A 20 1.36 -18.65 -4.22
C SER A 20 2.52 -18.34 -5.16
N THR A 21 2.27 -17.51 -6.17
CA THR A 21 3.32 -16.97 -7.02
C THR A 21 4.18 -16.03 -6.17
N PRO A 22 5.51 -16.27 -6.06
CA PRO A 22 6.38 -15.36 -5.34
C PRO A 22 6.32 -13.97 -5.95
N VAL A 23 6.20 -12.93 -5.11
CA VAL A 23 6.28 -11.55 -5.58
C VAL A 23 7.68 -11.30 -6.12
N THR A 24 7.78 -10.71 -7.31
CA THR A 24 9.10 -10.34 -7.86
C THR A 24 9.58 -9.05 -7.20
N LEU A 25 10.89 -8.80 -7.26
CA LEU A 25 11.46 -7.54 -6.79
C LEU A 25 10.83 -6.34 -7.52
N ASP A 26 10.66 -6.44 -8.84
CA ASP A 26 10.01 -5.40 -9.65
C ASP A 26 8.59 -5.11 -9.18
N GLN A 27 7.81 -6.16 -8.85
CA GLN A 27 6.45 -6.01 -8.31
C GLN A 27 6.45 -5.35 -6.94
N ALA A 28 7.40 -5.70 -6.07
CA ALA A 28 7.54 -5.06 -4.76
C ALA A 28 7.96 -3.58 -4.88
N MET A 29 8.76 -3.23 -5.89
CA MET A 29 9.27 -1.87 -6.10
C MET A 29 8.36 -0.98 -6.96
N ALA A 30 7.35 -1.54 -7.63
CA ALA A 30 6.47 -0.81 -8.56
C ALA A 30 5.74 0.39 -7.91
N ASN A 31 5.52 0.36 -6.60
CA ASN A 31 4.88 1.45 -5.86
C ASN A 31 5.71 1.82 -4.62
N PRO A 32 6.66 2.77 -4.73
CA PRO A 32 7.58 3.10 -3.63
C PRO A 32 6.90 3.77 -2.43
N ASP A 33 5.59 4.04 -2.49
CA ASP A 33 4.79 4.55 -1.36
C ASP A 33 4.92 3.66 -0.11
N TRP A 34 5.35 2.39 -0.22
CA TRP A 34 5.64 1.50 0.91
C TRP A 34 6.75 2.01 1.83
N ILE A 35 7.67 2.85 1.33
CA ILE A 35 8.75 3.42 2.13
C ILE A 35 8.30 4.65 2.94
N GLY A 36 7.13 5.21 2.59
CA GLY A 36 6.60 6.46 3.12
C GLY A 36 6.60 7.58 2.09
N THR A 37 5.79 8.61 2.35
CA THR A 37 5.67 9.78 1.47
C THR A 37 6.75 10.80 1.80
N PRO A 38 7.58 11.22 0.82
CA PRO A 38 8.67 12.14 1.08
C PRO A 38 8.15 13.53 1.45
N VAL A 39 8.97 14.27 2.19
CA VAL A 39 8.79 15.71 2.40
C VAL A 39 9.18 16.43 1.10
N GLU A 40 8.30 17.27 0.61
CA GLU A 40 8.45 18.07 -0.61
C GLU A 40 8.36 19.57 -0.26
N ALA A 41 9.03 20.42 -1.04
CA ALA A 41 8.92 21.88 -0.98
C ALA A 41 8.85 22.44 0.45
N ALA A 42 9.92 22.34 1.26
CA ALA A 42 9.92 22.88 2.62
C ALA A 42 10.29 24.38 2.63
N TRP A 43 9.65 25.17 3.49
CA TRP A 43 9.97 26.59 3.70
C TRP A 43 9.77 27.02 5.15
N TRP A 44 10.43 28.10 5.54
CA TRP A 44 10.28 28.70 6.87
C TRP A 44 9.11 29.67 6.90
N ASN A 45 8.43 29.73 8.04
CA ASN A 45 7.59 30.85 8.41
C ASN A 45 8.40 32.16 8.38
N TRP A 46 7.71 33.28 8.19
CA TRP A 46 8.31 34.61 8.19
C TRP A 46 9.07 34.94 9.48
N ASP A 47 8.62 34.41 10.63
CA ASP A 47 9.27 34.60 11.94
C ASP A 47 10.37 33.57 12.25
N GLY A 48 10.60 32.61 11.35
CA GLY A 48 11.59 31.55 11.50
C GLY A 48 11.26 30.48 12.56
N LYS A 49 10.10 30.52 13.21
CA LYS A 49 9.75 29.58 14.31
C LYS A 49 9.10 28.28 13.85
N GLN A 50 8.62 28.24 12.62
CA GLN A 50 7.93 27.06 12.08
C GLN A 50 8.48 26.73 10.70
N VAL A 51 8.54 25.45 10.39
CA VAL A 51 8.80 24.92 9.05
C VAL A 51 7.49 24.41 8.50
N PHE A 52 7.15 24.87 7.31
CA PHE A 52 6.09 24.30 6.49
C PHE A 52 6.69 23.36 5.46
N TYR A 53 5.94 22.33 5.09
CA TYR A 53 6.33 21.43 4.01
C TYR A 53 5.12 20.78 3.36
N GLN A 54 5.28 20.31 2.14
CA GLN A 54 4.28 19.52 1.43
C GLN A 54 4.57 18.03 1.58
N GLN A 55 3.53 17.22 1.66
CA GLN A 55 3.64 15.76 1.62
C GLN A 55 2.45 15.17 0.90
N LYS A 56 2.71 14.19 0.01
CA LYS A 56 1.65 13.44 -0.69
C LYS A 56 0.75 12.72 0.34
N ARG A 57 -0.55 12.80 0.14
CA ARG A 57 -1.54 12.05 0.92
C ARG A 57 -1.60 10.60 0.47
N THR A 58 -1.59 9.66 1.41
CA THR A 58 -1.67 8.22 1.13
C THR A 58 -2.89 7.88 0.27
N GLY A 59 -2.66 7.15 -0.83
CA GLY A 59 -3.72 6.76 -1.76
C GLY A 59 -4.31 7.91 -2.60
N SER A 60 -3.67 9.08 -2.61
CA SER A 60 -4.17 10.26 -3.32
C SER A 60 -3.06 10.95 -4.12
N PRO A 61 -3.38 11.60 -5.26
CA PRO A 61 -2.46 12.50 -5.93
C PRO A 61 -2.35 13.87 -5.23
N LEU A 62 -3.14 14.13 -4.17
CA LEU A 62 -3.12 15.41 -3.48
C LEU A 62 -1.92 15.53 -2.53
N ARG A 63 -1.45 16.77 -2.37
CA ARG A 63 -0.35 17.14 -1.47
C ARG A 63 -0.92 18.05 -0.39
N ASP A 64 -0.69 17.67 0.85
CA ASP A 64 -1.10 18.46 2.01
C ASP A 64 0.07 19.31 2.48
N THR A 65 -0.23 20.52 2.98
CA THR A 65 0.77 21.36 3.64
C THR A 65 0.71 21.12 5.14
N TRP A 66 1.85 20.77 5.71
CA TRP A 66 2.04 20.50 7.13
C TRP A 66 2.90 21.60 7.74
N SER A 67 2.81 21.78 9.06
CA SER A 67 3.63 22.71 9.83
C SER A 67 4.24 22.01 11.04
N VAL A 68 5.54 22.20 11.26
CA VAL A 68 6.27 21.70 12.44
C VAL A 68 7.02 22.85 13.11
N ASN A 69 6.98 22.91 14.44
CA ASN A 69 7.87 23.77 15.22
C ASN A 69 9.09 22.94 15.65
N PRO A 70 10.31 23.25 15.15
CA PRO A 70 11.51 22.46 15.43
C PRO A 70 12.18 22.78 16.78
N ALA A 71 11.58 23.62 17.63
CA ALA A 71 12.11 24.03 18.93
C ALA A 71 11.84 23.03 20.07
#